data_AF-A0A2A5DQ82-F1
#
_entry.id   AF-A0A2A5DQ82-F1
#
_cell.length_a   1.000
_cell.length_b   1.000
_cell.length_c   1.000
_cell.angle_alpha   90.00
_cell.angle_beta   90.00
_cell.angle_gamma   90.00
#
_symmetry.space_group_name_H-M   'P 1'
#
loop_
_entity.id
_entity.type
_entity.pdbx_description
1 polymer ?
#
loop_
_entity_poly.entity_id
_entity_poly.type
_entity_poly.pdbx_seq_one_letter_code
_entity_poly.pdbx_strand_id
1 'polypeptide(L)'
;MGIFRQIGLHIEDETIAQYPVEASAAANVGTPSSSLMNDFLLAIKESADALLTGINQDLWVNQAAGIGINQRSGNNLAQGINLVLNTTNNPLNQGLTQVLTDYQLNESTGMPKMVGTGLIHNHMLQQRAKVADQSGINTPILANGFEFFQDPHVATSLGANQALVLEPEAAQIVEYMNYKGFKGGQKGSDFFFTFFLPMQVSDRVRMVEFDAQLIYRPCPTTETDAYYGTSTTVNKGWTLIISKELGLFLIDQAYRATDRLTGNRGTYRYTFTNT
;
A
#
# COMPACT_ATOMS: atom_id res chain seq x y z
N MET A 1 7.59 12.06 10.74
CA MET A 1 7.38 11.06 11.82
C MET A 1 6.93 9.79 11.11
N GLY A 2 7.62 8.66 11.30
CA GLY A 2 7.32 7.42 10.59
C GLY A 2 6.02 6.78 11.06
N ILE A 3 5.31 6.10 10.15
CA ILE A 3 4.22 5.18 10.46
C ILE A 3 4.86 3.91 11.01
N PHE A 4 4.49 3.50 12.21
CA PHE A 4 4.96 2.27 12.84
C PHE A 4 3.75 1.37 13.17
N ARG A 5 3.80 0.12 12.72
CA ARG A 5 2.82 -0.90 13.10
C ARG A 5 3.53 -2.18 13.54
N GLN A 6 2.96 -2.86 14.52
CA GLN A 6 3.45 -4.14 15.03
C GLN A 6 2.28 -5.06 15.39
N ILE A 7 2.49 -6.37 15.28
CA ILE A 7 1.54 -7.41 15.65
C ILE A 7 2.26 -8.54 16.37
N GLY A 8 1.64 -9.09 17.43
CA GLY A 8 2.21 -10.15 18.24
C GLY A 8 1.52 -11.49 18.01
N LEU A 9 2.30 -12.55 17.83
CA LEU A 9 1.85 -13.93 17.77
C LEU A 9 2.44 -14.71 18.93
N HIS A 10 1.62 -15.44 19.68
CA HIS A 10 2.06 -16.24 20.82
C HIS A 10 1.89 -17.73 20.54
N ILE A 11 2.90 -18.52 20.89
CA ILE A 11 2.86 -19.98 20.87
C ILE A 11 3.22 -20.49 22.26
N GLU A 12 2.34 -21.30 22.84
CA GLU A 12 2.56 -21.93 24.15
C GLU A 12 3.59 -23.06 24.07
N ASP A 13 4.34 -23.28 25.15
CA ASP A 13 5.34 -24.36 25.24
C ASP A 13 4.70 -25.75 25.06
N GLU A 14 3.46 -25.93 25.54
CA GLU A 14 2.69 -27.17 25.37
C GLU A 14 2.38 -27.46 23.90
N THR A 15 2.12 -26.42 23.11
CA THR A 15 1.92 -26.52 21.66
C THR A 15 3.25 -26.82 20.97
N ILE A 16 4.35 -26.20 21.43
CA ILE A 16 5.68 -26.46 20.87
C ILE A 16 6.12 -27.91 21.13
N ALA A 17 5.81 -28.46 22.29
CA ALA A 17 6.15 -29.84 22.65
C ALA A 17 5.47 -30.89 21.75
N GLN A 18 4.39 -30.53 21.03
CA GLN A 18 3.70 -31.42 20.10
C GLN A 18 4.37 -31.49 18.71
N TYR A 19 5.15 -30.47 18.31
CA TYR A 19 5.88 -30.47 17.04
C TYR A 19 6.75 -31.71 16.79
N PRO A 20 7.62 -32.17 17.73
CA PRO A 20 8.43 -33.36 17.48
C PRO A 20 7.60 -34.65 17.35
N VAL A 21 6.44 -34.71 17.99
CA VAL A 21 5.51 -35.85 17.90
C VAL A 21 4.84 -35.88 16.53
N GLU A 22 4.35 -34.73 16.04
CA GLU A 22 3.75 -34.65 14.70
C GLU A 22 4.79 -34.81 13.58
N ALA A 23 5.98 -34.24 13.75
CA ALA A 23 7.07 -34.38 12.78
C ALA A 23 7.54 -35.83 12.65
N SER A 24 7.61 -36.59 13.76
CA SER A 24 7.95 -38.01 13.74
C SER A 24 6.82 -38.89 13.17
N ALA A 25 5.56 -38.51 13.38
CA ALA A 25 4.42 -39.17 12.73
C ALA A 25 4.41 -38.96 11.20
N ALA A 26 4.73 -37.75 10.73
CA ALA A 26 4.86 -37.43 9.32
C ALA A 26 6.08 -38.09 8.65
N ALA A 27 7.16 -38.35 9.39
CA ALA A 27 8.33 -39.06 8.85
C ALA A 27 8.04 -40.56 8.56
N ASN A 28 7.07 -41.15 9.26
CA ASN A 28 6.72 -42.58 9.12
C ASN A 28 5.63 -42.85 8.07
N VAL A 29 4.93 -41.82 7.58
CA VAL A 29 3.88 -41.93 6.57
C VAL A 29 4.10 -40.79 5.58
N GLY A 30 4.51 -41.10 4.35
CA GLY A 30 4.96 -40.15 3.30
C GLY A 30 3.94 -39.10 2.83
N THR A 31 3.38 -38.33 3.76
CA THR A 31 2.44 -37.22 3.61
C THR A 31 3.10 -35.94 4.12
N PRO A 32 2.74 -34.75 3.58
CA PRO A 32 3.54 -33.53 3.71
C PRO A 32 3.49 -32.91 5.12
N SER A 33 4.27 -31.82 5.29
CA SER A 33 4.60 -31.10 6.53
C SER A 33 3.52 -31.09 7.61
N SER A 34 3.97 -31.26 8.87
CA SER A 34 3.15 -31.18 10.09
C SER A 34 2.13 -30.04 10.02
N SER A 35 0.85 -30.34 10.27
CA SER A 35 -0.26 -29.38 10.17
C SER A 35 0.01 -28.14 11.01
N LEU A 36 0.55 -28.32 12.22
CA LEU A 36 0.84 -27.23 13.15
C LEU A 36 1.87 -26.23 12.60
N MET A 37 2.86 -26.69 11.82
CA MET A 37 3.89 -25.81 11.26
C MET A 37 3.35 -24.99 10.09
N ASN A 38 2.49 -25.60 9.27
CA ASN A 38 1.80 -24.89 8.19
C ASN A 38 0.85 -23.83 8.76
N ASP A 39 0.12 -24.16 9.83
CA ASP A 39 -0.80 -23.23 10.49
C ASP A 39 -0.05 -22.05 11.11
N PHE A 40 1.09 -22.29 11.76
CA PHE A 40 1.90 -21.21 12.32
C PHE A 40 2.50 -20.30 11.23
N LEU A 41 3.01 -20.87 10.14
CA LEU A 41 3.53 -20.11 9.01
C LEU A 41 2.41 -19.31 8.30
N LEU A 42 1.20 -19.87 8.21
CA LEU A 42 0.03 -19.17 7.71
C LEU A 42 -0.33 -17.99 8.61
N ALA A 43 -0.38 -18.18 9.93
CA ALA A 43 -0.66 -17.12 10.90
C ALA A 43 0.36 -15.97 10.81
N ILE A 44 1.65 -16.28 10.61
CA ILE A 44 2.69 -15.27 10.37
C ILE A 44 2.39 -14.46 9.10
N LYS A 45 2.04 -15.14 8.00
CA LYS A 45 1.75 -14.48 6.72
C LYS A 45 0.51 -13.60 6.80
N GLU A 46 -0.59 -14.11 7.35
CA GLU A 46 -1.83 -13.35 7.54
C GLU A 46 -1.59 -12.10 8.41
N SER A 47 -0.79 -12.25 9.48
CA SER A 47 -0.40 -11.12 10.33
C SER A 47 0.43 -10.08 9.58
N ALA A 48 1.36 -10.52 8.73
CA ALA A 48 2.15 -9.63 7.90
C ALA A 48 1.30 -8.91 6.83
N ASP A 49 0.32 -9.59 6.22
CA ASP A 49 -0.63 -8.99 5.26
C ASP A 49 -1.52 -7.93 5.94
N ALA A 50 -1.99 -8.20 7.16
CA ALA A 50 -2.74 -7.25 7.97
C ALA A 50 -1.91 -6.00 8.30
N LEU A 51 -0.62 -6.17 8.65
CA LEU A 51 0.30 -5.06 8.86
C LEU A 51 0.45 -4.20 7.60
N LEU A 52 0.73 -4.80 6.44
CA LEU A 52 0.90 -4.08 5.18
C LEU A 52 -0.38 -3.33 4.77
N THR A 53 -1.55 -3.94 4.96
CA THR A 53 -2.84 -3.30 4.69
C THR A 53 -3.06 -2.09 5.60
N GLY A 54 -2.76 -2.21 6.88
CA GLY A 54 -2.84 -1.11 7.83
C GLY A 54 -1.89 0.04 7.49
N ILE A 55 -0.66 -0.28 7.10
CA ILE A 55 0.31 0.72 6.65
C ILE A 55 -0.16 1.41 5.37
N ASN A 56 -0.71 0.67 4.40
CA ASN A 56 -1.25 1.28 3.18
C ASN A 56 -2.33 2.33 3.50
N GLN A 57 -3.22 2.05 4.45
CA GLN A 57 -4.25 3.01 4.90
C GLN A 57 -3.62 4.27 5.51
N ASP A 58 -2.62 4.12 6.37
CA ASP A 58 -1.93 5.27 7.00
C ASP A 58 -1.15 6.09 5.96
N LEU A 59 -0.50 5.43 5.00
CA LEU A 59 0.19 6.09 3.89
C LEU A 59 -0.79 6.90 3.05
N TRP A 60 -1.99 6.39 2.79
CA TRP A 60 -3.04 7.12 2.09
C TRP A 60 -3.53 8.34 2.85
N VAL A 61 -3.65 8.27 4.18
CA VAL A 61 -3.99 9.43 5.01
C VAL A 61 -2.91 10.51 4.89
N ASN A 62 -1.64 10.14 4.98
CA ASN A 62 -0.53 11.08 4.81
C ASN A 62 -0.45 11.65 3.40
N GLN A 63 -0.67 10.82 2.38
CA GLN A 63 -0.71 11.24 0.98
C GLN A 63 -1.85 12.23 0.72
N ALA A 64 -3.03 12.00 1.30
CA ALA A 64 -4.19 12.87 1.16
C ALA A 64 -3.97 14.26 1.78
N ALA A 65 -3.25 14.33 2.89
CA ALA A 65 -2.83 15.61 3.49
C ALA A 65 -1.74 16.32 2.68
N GLY A 66 -0.98 15.57 1.89
CA GLY A 66 0.19 16.04 1.16
C GLY A 66 -0.06 16.50 -0.28
N ILE A 67 -1.31 16.53 -0.76
CA ILE A 67 -1.65 16.82 -2.16
C ILE A 67 -1.24 18.24 -2.58
N GLY A 68 -0.63 18.35 -3.75
CA GLY A 68 -0.20 19.61 -4.34
C GLY A 68 -1.31 20.44 -4.96
N ILE A 69 -0.99 21.69 -5.25
CA ILE A 69 -1.88 22.62 -5.97
C ILE A 69 -1.81 22.31 -7.47
N ASN A 70 -2.98 22.13 -8.10
CA ASN A 70 -3.08 22.05 -9.56
C ASN A 70 -3.13 23.47 -10.14
N GLN A 71 -2.20 23.79 -11.04
CA GLN A 71 -2.11 25.09 -11.70
C GLN A 71 -3.36 25.51 -12.46
N ARG A 72 -4.14 24.56 -13.00
CA ARG A 72 -5.38 24.92 -13.70
C ARG A 72 -6.40 25.57 -12.76
N SER A 73 -6.54 25.04 -11.55
CA SER A 73 -7.54 25.50 -10.58
C SER A 73 -7.00 26.48 -9.56
N GLY A 74 -5.68 26.53 -9.39
CA GLY A 74 -5.03 27.30 -8.33
C GLY A 74 -5.32 26.77 -6.92
N ASN A 75 -5.81 25.53 -6.79
CA ASN A 75 -6.08 24.90 -5.49
C ASN A 75 -5.71 23.41 -5.48
N ASN A 76 -5.70 22.81 -4.29
CA ASN A 76 -5.42 21.38 -4.06
C ASN A 76 -6.71 20.54 -3.95
N LEU A 77 -7.87 21.09 -4.31
CA LEU A 77 -9.15 20.38 -4.26
C LEU A 77 -9.30 19.42 -5.44
N ALA A 78 -10.13 18.40 -5.26
CA ALA A 78 -10.44 17.43 -6.31
C ALA A 78 -11.06 18.14 -7.53
N GLN A 79 -10.42 17.96 -8.68
CA GLN A 79 -10.85 18.55 -9.93
C GLN A 79 -11.82 17.64 -10.67
N GLY A 80 -12.97 18.18 -11.09
CA GLY A 80 -13.98 17.43 -11.82
C GLY A 80 -13.52 17.08 -13.24
N ILE A 81 -13.52 15.78 -13.56
CA ILE A 81 -13.28 15.25 -14.89
C ILE A 81 -14.50 14.44 -15.31
N ASN A 82 -15.12 14.81 -16.43
CA ASN A 82 -16.23 14.05 -17.00
C ASN A 82 -15.72 13.03 -18.02
N LEU A 83 -16.08 11.77 -17.82
CA LEU A 83 -15.89 10.70 -18.79
C LEU A 83 -17.17 10.65 -19.64
N VAL A 84 -17.09 11.13 -20.88
CA VAL A 84 -18.26 11.37 -21.74
C VAL A 84 -18.94 10.05 -22.12
N LEU A 85 -20.27 9.98 -21.99
CA LEU A 85 -21.07 8.80 -22.39
C LEU A 85 -21.14 8.59 -23.91
N ASN A 86 -21.16 9.69 -24.67
CA ASN A 86 -21.40 9.67 -26.11
C ASN A 86 -20.11 9.96 -26.89
N THR A 87 -19.76 9.06 -27.81
CA THR A 87 -18.58 9.17 -28.69
C THR A 87 -18.84 9.99 -29.97
N THR A 88 -20.07 10.46 -30.20
CA THR A 88 -20.45 11.23 -31.41
C THR A 88 -19.71 12.56 -31.49
N ASN A 89 -19.51 13.21 -30.34
CA ASN A 89 -18.70 14.43 -30.21
C ASN A 89 -17.57 14.13 -29.24
N ASN A 90 -16.32 14.37 -29.64
CA ASN A 90 -15.14 14.17 -28.79
C ASN A 90 -14.65 15.52 -28.23
N PRO A 91 -15.18 15.99 -27.08
CA PRO A 91 -14.75 17.24 -26.49
C PRO A 91 -13.29 17.17 -26.02
N LEU A 92 -12.44 18.05 -26.55
CA LEU A 92 -11.01 18.09 -26.23
C LEU A 92 -10.71 18.63 -24.82
N ASN A 93 -11.70 19.25 -24.17
CA ASN A 93 -11.59 19.85 -22.85
C ASN A 93 -12.19 18.96 -21.73
N GLN A 94 -12.39 17.66 -21.99
CA GLN A 94 -12.94 16.71 -21.03
C GLN A 94 -12.17 15.39 -21.03
N GLY A 95 -12.51 14.50 -20.09
CA GLY A 95 -11.95 13.17 -19.97
C GLY A 95 -10.46 13.15 -19.65
N LEU A 96 -9.79 12.09 -20.11
CA LEU A 96 -8.38 11.85 -19.82
C LEU A 96 -7.43 12.83 -20.52
N THR A 97 -7.85 13.40 -21.65
CA THR A 97 -7.09 14.47 -22.33
C THR A 97 -6.89 15.65 -21.40
N GLN A 98 -7.92 16.05 -20.67
CA GLN A 98 -7.87 17.15 -19.72
C GLN A 98 -6.89 16.87 -18.56
N VAL A 99 -6.81 15.62 -18.09
CA VAL A 99 -5.83 15.21 -17.07
C VAL A 99 -4.39 15.33 -17.58
N LEU A 100 -4.14 14.95 -18.84
CA LEU A 100 -2.83 15.06 -19.47
C LEU A 100 -2.44 16.52 -19.77
N THR A 101 -3.38 17.36 -20.19
CA THR A 101 -3.15 18.79 -20.36
C THR A 101 -2.82 19.46 -19.04
N ASP A 102 -3.52 19.10 -17.96
CA ASP A 102 -3.18 19.59 -16.61
C ASP A 102 -1.78 19.17 -16.20
N TYR A 103 -1.40 17.92 -16.47
CA TYR A 103 -0.05 17.43 -16.17
C TYR A 103 1.03 18.28 -16.86
N GLN A 104 0.80 18.65 -18.12
CA GLN A 104 1.68 19.56 -18.87
C GLN A 104 1.66 21.00 -18.33
N LEU A 105 0.49 21.53 -17.94
CA LEU A 105 0.37 22.86 -17.35
C LEU A 105 1.12 22.98 -16.02
N ASN A 106 1.18 21.90 -15.26
CA ASN A 106 1.94 21.81 -14.02
C ASN A 106 3.45 21.56 -14.26
N GLU A 107 3.89 21.49 -15.52
CA GLU A 107 5.29 21.20 -15.92
C GLU A 107 5.85 19.91 -15.32
N SER A 108 4.98 18.94 -15.02
CA SER A 108 5.41 17.63 -14.52
C SER A 108 6.07 16.80 -15.62
N THR A 109 7.06 16.02 -15.21
CA THR A 109 7.92 15.25 -16.12
C THR A 109 7.63 13.76 -16.08
N GLY A 110 8.05 13.01 -17.10
CA GLY A 110 7.84 11.56 -17.16
C GLY A 110 6.39 11.13 -17.41
N MET A 111 6.14 9.82 -17.33
CA MET A 111 4.82 9.24 -17.56
C MET A 111 3.98 9.34 -16.27
N PRO A 112 2.80 9.98 -16.30
CA PRO A 112 1.96 10.12 -15.12
C PRO A 112 1.50 8.76 -14.59
N LYS A 113 1.57 8.59 -13.27
CA LYS A 113 1.05 7.41 -12.57
C LYS A 113 -0.27 7.77 -11.92
N MET A 114 -1.34 7.07 -12.30
CA MET A 114 -2.67 7.30 -11.76
C MET A 114 -3.03 6.17 -10.79
N VAL A 115 -3.43 6.52 -9.57
CA VAL A 115 -3.88 5.57 -8.57
C VAL A 115 -5.30 5.93 -8.15
N GLY A 116 -6.24 5.00 -8.33
CA GLY A 116 -7.64 5.28 -8.06
C GLY A 116 -8.56 4.07 -8.16
N THR A 117 -9.84 4.31 -7.88
CA THR A 117 -10.89 3.27 -7.92
C THR A 117 -12.24 3.86 -8.34
N GLY A 118 -13.22 3.00 -8.63
CA GLY A 118 -14.56 3.40 -9.08
C GLY A 118 -14.66 3.65 -10.58
N LEU A 119 -15.31 4.75 -10.98
CA LEU A 119 -15.58 5.05 -12.40
C LEU A 119 -14.32 5.05 -13.27
N ILE A 120 -13.20 5.54 -12.76
CA ILE A 120 -11.93 5.56 -13.49
C ILE A 120 -11.40 4.15 -13.76
N HIS A 121 -11.53 3.24 -12.78
CA HIS A 121 -11.12 1.84 -12.94
C HIS A 121 -11.99 1.13 -13.98
N ASN A 122 -13.31 1.33 -13.91
CA ASN A 122 -14.24 0.80 -14.90
C ASN A 122 -13.92 1.33 -16.31
N HIS A 123 -13.59 2.61 -16.42
CA HIS A 123 -13.16 3.20 -17.69
C HIS A 123 -11.88 2.54 -18.22
N MET A 124 -10.85 2.33 -17.39
CA MET A 124 -9.63 1.64 -17.85
C MET A 124 -9.89 0.20 -18.29
N LEU A 125 -10.76 -0.53 -17.59
CA LEU A 125 -11.17 -1.88 -18.01
C LEU A 125 -11.89 -1.85 -19.36
N GLN A 126 -12.79 -0.89 -19.58
CA GLN A 126 -13.47 -0.71 -20.87
C GLN A 126 -12.48 -0.39 -21.98
N GLN A 127 -11.52 0.52 -21.76
CA GLN A 127 -10.53 0.88 -22.78
C GLN A 127 -9.66 -0.31 -23.20
N ARG A 128 -9.37 -1.25 -22.29
CA ARG A 128 -8.63 -2.49 -22.63
C ARG A 128 -9.43 -3.44 -23.52
N ALA A 129 -10.76 -3.46 -23.38
CA ALA A 129 -11.65 -4.32 -24.16
C ALA A 129 -12.15 -3.65 -25.46
N LYS A 130 -11.88 -2.34 -25.63
CA LYS A 130 -12.41 -1.54 -26.72
C LYS A 130 -11.58 -1.70 -28.00
N VAL A 131 -12.26 -1.77 -29.14
CA VAL A 131 -11.65 -1.72 -30.48
C VAL A 131 -11.59 -0.26 -30.95
N ALA A 132 -10.72 0.06 -31.91
CA ALA A 132 -10.64 1.40 -32.47
C ALA A 132 -12.02 1.93 -32.90
N ASP A 133 -12.39 3.13 -32.43
CA ASP A 133 -13.66 3.75 -32.78
C ASP A 133 -13.71 4.07 -34.28
N GLN A 134 -14.84 3.72 -34.92
CA GLN A 134 -15.02 3.78 -36.38
C GLN A 134 -15.00 5.21 -36.96
N SER A 135 -15.03 6.25 -36.13
CA SER A 135 -15.01 7.67 -36.55
C SER A 135 -14.42 8.61 -35.49
N GLY A 136 -13.54 8.12 -34.61
CA GLY A 136 -13.06 8.88 -33.44
C GLY A 136 -11.56 8.73 -33.16
N ILE A 137 -11.10 9.35 -32.08
CA ILE A 137 -9.75 9.12 -31.54
C ILE A 137 -9.71 7.71 -30.94
N ASN A 138 -8.59 7.00 -31.14
CA ASN A 138 -8.36 5.72 -30.48
C ASN A 138 -8.15 5.92 -28.97
N THR A 139 -9.23 5.92 -28.21
CA THR A 139 -9.23 6.13 -26.75
C THR A 139 -8.43 5.08 -25.96
N PRO A 140 -8.27 3.82 -26.41
CA PRO A 140 -7.28 2.90 -25.84
C PRO A 140 -5.84 3.43 -25.85
N ILE A 141 -5.42 4.12 -26.91
CA ILE A 141 -4.06 4.70 -26.98
C ILE A 141 -3.94 5.88 -26.01
N LEU A 142 -4.96 6.72 -25.91
CA LEU A 142 -4.99 7.81 -24.93
C LEU A 142 -4.92 7.27 -23.49
N ALA A 143 -5.55 6.13 -23.22
CA ALA A 143 -5.50 5.47 -21.92
C ALA A 143 -4.12 4.88 -21.59
N ASN A 144 -3.26 4.64 -22.59
CA ASN A 144 -1.87 4.27 -22.37
C ASN A 144 -0.96 5.48 -22.03
N GLY A 145 -1.51 6.70 -22.03
CA GLY A 145 -0.77 7.91 -21.64
C GLY A 145 -0.43 8.00 -20.15
N PHE A 146 -0.92 7.06 -19.33
CA PHE A 146 -0.66 6.98 -17.90
C PHE A 146 -0.50 5.52 -17.45
N GLU A 147 0.23 5.32 -16.35
CA GLU A 147 0.30 4.03 -15.67
C GLU A 147 -0.79 3.96 -14.60
N PHE A 148 -1.83 3.13 -14.82
CA PHE A 148 -2.94 3.03 -13.88
C PHE A 148 -2.76 1.89 -12.87
N PHE A 149 -2.88 2.22 -11.58
CA PHE A 149 -2.90 1.28 -10.46
C PHE A 149 -4.25 1.37 -9.75
N GLN A 150 -4.88 0.21 -9.56
CA GLN A 150 -6.09 0.12 -8.76
C GLN A 150 -5.72 -0.07 -7.28
N ASP A 151 -6.24 0.80 -6.43
CA ASP A 151 -6.19 0.60 -4.98
C ASP A 151 -7.58 0.91 -4.37
N PRO A 152 -8.23 -0.08 -3.73
CA PRO A 152 -9.55 0.11 -3.12
C PRO A 152 -9.55 1.11 -1.95
N HIS A 153 -8.43 1.28 -1.23
CA HIS A 153 -8.34 2.19 -0.08
C HIS A 153 -8.34 3.67 -0.47
N VAL A 154 -8.14 3.98 -1.75
CA VAL A 154 -8.30 5.35 -2.27
C VAL A 154 -9.71 5.88 -2.03
N ALA A 155 -10.74 5.04 -2.14
CA ALA A 155 -12.12 5.46 -1.92
C ALA A 155 -12.36 5.90 -0.47
N THR A 156 -11.65 5.30 0.50
CA THR A 156 -11.76 5.66 1.91
C THR A 156 -10.98 6.93 2.26
N SER A 157 -9.82 7.17 1.63
CA SER A 157 -8.95 8.31 1.97
C SER A 157 -9.27 9.57 1.15
N LEU A 158 -9.50 9.44 -0.16
CA LEU A 158 -9.83 10.55 -1.06
C LEU A 158 -11.35 10.67 -1.25
N GLY A 159 -12.10 9.57 -1.23
CA GLY A 159 -13.53 9.57 -1.48
C GLY A 159 -13.91 8.84 -2.76
N ALA A 160 -15.21 8.61 -2.95
CA ALA A 160 -15.72 7.84 -4.07
C ALA A 160 -15.42 8.48 -5.44
N ASN A 161 -15.08 7.64 -6.42
CA ASN A 161 -14.76 8.04 -7.79
C ASN A 161 -13.60 9.04 -7.92
N GLN A 162 -12.69 9.06 -6.95
CA GLN A 162 -11.52 9.91 -7.00
C GLN A 162 -10.27 9.12 -7.38
N ALA A 163 -9.32 9.82 -8.02
CA ALA A 163 -7.99 9.31 -8.25
C ALA A 163 -6.95 10.39 -7.97
N LEU A 164 -5.75 9.91 -7.66
CA LEU A 164 -4.55 10.73 -7.57
C LEU A 164 -3.71 10.49 -8.82
N VAL A 165 -3.22 11.55 -9.44
CA VAL A 165 -2.20 11.50 -10.48
C VAL A 165 -0.90 12.00 -9.88
N LEU A 166 0.12 11.18 -10.02
CA LEU A 166 1.44 11.36 -9.45
C LEU A 166 2.44 11.52 -10.59
N GLU A 167 3.30 12.51 -10.47
CA GLU A 167 4.55 12.54 -11.20
C GLU A 167 5.47 11.42 -10.69
N PRO A 168 6.22 10.72 -11.58
CA PRO A 168 7.23 9.78 -11.15
C PRO A 168 8.15 10.39 -10.07
N GLU A 169 8.38 9.63 -9.01
CA GLU A 169 9.25 10.03 -7.88
C GLU A 169 8.73 11.20 -7.01
N ALA A 170 7.56 11.77 -7.30
CA ALA A 170 6.97 12.82 -6.44
C ALA A 170 6.50 12.31 -5.07
N ALA A 171 6.14 11.03 -4.99
CA ALA A 171 5.85 10.32 -3.76
C ALA A 171 6.73 9.07 -3.68
N GLN A 172 7.46 8.93 -2.57
CA GLN A 172 8.34 7.80 -2.32
C GLN A 172 8.10 7.20 -0.95
N ILE A 173 8.15 5.88 -0.86
CA ILE A 173 8.13 5.16 0.41
C ILE A 173 9.57 5.04 0.90
N VAL A 174 9.80 5.43 2.15
CA VAL A 174 11.07 5.28 2.84
C VAL A 174 10.89 4.23 3.92
N GLU A 175 11.68 3.15 3.85
CA GLU A 175 11.61 2.10 4.86
C GLU A 175 12.71 2.27 5.90
N TYR A 176 12.36 2.11 7.17
CA TYR A 176 13.31 2.09 8.26
C TYR A 176 13.31 0.72 8.94
N MET A 177 14.46 0.04 8.91
CA MET A 177 14.64 -1.26 9.55
C MET A 177 15.24 -1.07 10.94
N ASN A 178 14.44 -1.30 11.97
CA ASN A 178 14.79 -1.05 13.36
C ASN A 178 15.82 -2.03 13.91
N TYR A 179 15.83 -3.28 13.45
CA TYR A 179 16.66 -4.35 14.01
C TYR A 179 17.82 -4.77 13.10
N LYS A 180 18.21 -3.91 12.16
CA LYS A 180 19.34 -4.14 11.26
C LYS A 180 20.66 -3.62 11.85
N GLY A 181 21.76 -4.33 11.59
CA GLY A 181 23.09 -3.94 12.04
C GLY A 181 23.26 -4.03 13.56
N PHE A 182 23.84 -2.99 14.19
CA PHE A 182 24.16 -2.99 15.62
C PHE A 182 22.93 -3.11 16.55
N LYS A 183 21.76 -2.76 16.03
CA LYS A 183 20.48 -2.80 16.75
C LYS A 183 19.88 -4.20 16.81
N GLY A 184 20.34 -5.13 15.97
CA GLY A 184 19.93 -6.53 16.00
C GLY A 184 20.68 -7.36 17.03
N GLY A 185 20.29 -8.63 17.12
CA GLY A 185 20.89 -9.65 17.97
C GLY A 185 20.15 -9.84 19.30
N GLN A 186 20.76 -10.66 20.16
CA GLN A 186 20.21 -10.95 21.48
C GLN A 186 20.48 -9.78 22.43
N LYS A 187 19.43 -9.27 23.07
CA LYS A 187 19.50 -8.27 24.14
C LYS A 187 18.74 -8.82 25.36
N GLY A 188 19.47 -9.37 26.32
CA GLY A 188 18.86 -10.04 27.46
C GLY A 188 18.12 -11.31 27.04
N SER A 189 16.83 -11.39 27.38
CA SER A 189 15.91 -12.48 27.02
C SER A 189 15.35 -12.39 25.61
N ASP A 190 15.59 -11.28 24.91
CA ASP A 190 14.88 -10.93 23.69
C ASP A 190 15.82 -11.03 22.50
N PHE A 191 15.31 -11.58 21.39
CA PHE A 191 16.05 -11.72 20.14
C PHE A 191 15.47 -10.79 19.07
N PHE A 192 16.28 -9.86 18.60
CA PHE A 192 15.90 -8.92 17.54
C PHE A 192 16.56 -9.31 16.23
N PHE A 193 15.76 -9.44 15.17
CA PHE A 193 16.27 -9.80 13.83
C PHE A 193 15.36 -9.25 12.74
N THR A 194 15.81 -9.40 11.49
CA THR A 194 15.03 -9.07 10.30
C THR A 194 14.88 -10.33 9.46
N PHE A 195 13.75 -10.46 8.77
CA PHE A 195 13.48 -11.61 7.91
C PHE A 195 12.63 -11.21 6.71
N PHE A 196 12.70 -12.00 5.64
CA PHE A 196 11.96 -11.77 4.41
C PHE A 196 10.76 -12.70 4.32
N LEU A 197 9.59 -12.14 4.02
CA LEU A 197 8.39 -12.92 3.71
C LEU A 197 7.95 -12.66 2.26
N PRO A 198 7.53 -13.70 1.52
CA PRO A 198 6.91 -13.53 0.22
C PRO A 198 5.47 -13.06 0.42
N MET A 199 5.24 -11.77 0.14
CA MET A 199 3.94 -11.11 0.29
C MET A 199 3.31 -10.86 -1.07
N GLN A 200 1.99 -10.93 -1.15
CA GLN A 200 1.27 -10.55 -2.36
C GLN A 200 1.12 -9.02 -2.40
N VAL A 201 1.69 -8.39 -3.42
CA VAL A 201 1.58 -6.96 -3.68
C VAL A 201 0.87 -6.79 -5.03
N SER A 202 -0.45 -6.57 -4.97
CA SER A 202 -1.32 -6.52 -6.14
C SER A 202 -1.29 -7.83 -6.96
N ASP A 203 -0.75 -7.79 -8.19
CA ASP A 203 -0.68 -8.90 -9.14
C ASP A 203 0.60 -9.75 -9.00
N ARG A 204 1.51 -9.39 -8.10
CA ARG A 204 2.85 -10.01 -7.99
C ARG A 204 3.18 -10.39 -6.56
N VAL A 205 3.94 -11.47 -6.40
CA VAL A 205 4.56 -11.82 -5.11
C VAL A 205 5.93 -11.17 -5.03
N ARG A 206 6.20 -10.45 -3.94
CA ARG A 206 7.51 -9.82 -3.68
C ARG A 206 7.99 -10.19 -2.28
N MET A 207 9.30 -10.32 -2.13
CA MET A 207 9.92 -10.48 -0.82
C MET A 207 9.91 -9.12 -0.10
N VAL A 208 9.26 -9.05 1.05
CA VAL A 208 9.21 -7.87 1.91
C VAL A 208 10.01 -8.16 3.18
N GLU A 209 10.91 -7.25 3.53
CA GLU A 209 11.70 -7.33 4.77
C GLU A 209 10.86 -6.81 5.94
N PHE A 210 10.83 -7.55 7.05
CA PHE A 210 10.16 -7.17 8.29
C PHE A 210 11.14 -7.19 9.46
N ASP A 211 10.88 -6.35 10.46
CA ASP A 211 11.53 -6.39 11.75
C ASP A 211 10.81 -7.41 12.65
N ALA A 212 11.56 -8.22 13.39
CA ALA A 212 11.03 -9.22 14.31
C ALA A 212 11.71 -9.16 15.69
N GLN A 213 10.90 -9.34 16.73
CA GLN A 213 11.35 -9.55 18.09
C GLN A 213 10.76 -10.87 18.60
N LEU A 214 11.63 -11.77 19.04
CA LEU A 214 11.24 -13.04 19.66
C LEU A 214 11.53 -12.98 21.15
N ILE A 215 10.52 -13.25 21.97
CA ILE A 215 10.61 -13.19 23.42
C ILE A 215 10.07 -14.46 24.06
N TYR A 216 10.78 -14.98 25.06
CA TYR A 216 10.30 -16.07 25.89
C TYR A 216 9.54 -15.54 27.12
N ARG A 217 8.33 -16.04 27.35
CA ARG A 217 7.50 -15.73 28.52
C ARG A 217 7.53 -16.92 29.48
N PRO A 218 8.18 -16.77 30.66
CA PRO A 218 8.33 -17.88 31.60
C PRO A 218 7.10 -18.12 32.48
N CYS A 219 6.20 -17.14 32.59
CA CYS A 219 4.98 -17.19 33.40
C CYS A 219 3.82 -16.49 32.66
N PRO A 220 2.56 -16.74 33.05
CA PRO A 220 1.42 -16.11 32.42
C PRO A 220 1.48 -14.58 32.52
N THR A 221 1.46 -13.89 31.39
CA THR A 221 1.47 -12.43 31.30
C THR A 221 0.26 -11.94 30.52
N THR A 222 -0.28 -10.78 30.90
CA THR A 222 -1.32 -10.14 30.09
C THR A 222 -0.63 -9.26 29.06
N GLU A 223 -0.72 -9.66 27.79
CA GLU A 223 -0.21 -8.89 26.67
C GLU A 223 -1.37 -8.15 26.02
N THR A 224 -1.13 -6.92 25.59
CA THR A 224 -2.09 -6.17 24.79
C THR A 224 -1.52 -6.08 23.39
N ASP A 225 -2.23 -6.66 22.43
CA ASP A 225 -1.82 -6.54 21.03
C ASP A 225 -1.90 -5.07 20.62
N ALA A 226 -0.76 -4.51 20.19
CA ALA A 226 -0.69 -3.13 19.76
C ALA A 226 -1.43 -2.86 18.44
N TYR A 227 -1.74 -3.90 17.66
CA TYR A 227 -2.51 -3.77 16.42
C TYR A 227 -4.02 -3.73 16.68
N TYR A 228 -4.56 -4.70 17.43
CA TYR A 228 -6.01 -4.81 17.69
C TYR A 228 -6.47 -4.11 18.97
N GLY A 229 -5.56 -3.77 19.88
CA GLY A 229 -5.88 -3.21 21.20
C GLY A 229 -6.49 -4.21 22.18
N THR A 230 -6.58 -5.48 21.79
CA THR A 230 -7.16 -6.55 22.61
C THR A 230 -6.11 -7.08 23.59
N SER A 231 -6.46 -7.15 24.88
CA SER A 231 -5.63 -7.78 25.90
C SER A 231 -5.96 -9.26 26.02
N THR A 232 -4.94 -10.12 25.92
CA THR A 232 -5.04 -11.56 26.13
C THR A 232 -4.00 -12.01 27.14
N THR A 233 -4.40 -12.86 28.07
CA THR A 233 -3.43 -13.54 28.95
C THR A 233 -2.75 -14.63 28.14
N VAL A 234 -1.45 -14.49 27.91
CA VAL A 234 -0.61 -15.49 27.28
C VAL A 234 0.03 -16.35 28.35
N ASN A 235 0.04 -17.67 28.14
CA ASN A 235 0.67 -18.62 29.06
C ASN A 235 2.19 -18.68 28.81
N LYS A 236 2.84 -19.68 29.41
CA LYS A 236 4.26 -19.91 29.22
C LYS A 236 4.53 -20.31 27.76
N GLY A 237 5.46 -19.63 27.10
CA GLY A 237 5.71 -19.85 25.67
C GLY A 237 6.57 -18.79 25.00
N TRP A 238 6.60 -18.84 23.67
CA TRP A 238 7.32 -17.88 22.82
C TRP A 238 6.36 -16.90 22.17
N THR A 239 6.73 -15.62 22.18
CA THR A 239 6.00 -14.55 21.50
C THR A 239 6.87 -13.98 20.39
N LEU A 240 6.38 -14.04 19.15
CA LEU A 240 6.97 -13.41 17.99
C LEU A 240 6.21 -12.11 17.69
N ILE A 241 6.89 -10.98 17.83
CA ILE A 241 6.36 -9.67 17.46
C ILE A 241 6.96 -9.31 16.11
N ILE A 242 6.10 -9.06 15.13
CA ILE A 242 6.49 -8.60 13.79
C ILE A 242 6.15 -7.13 13.71
N SER A 243 7.06 -6.31 13.20
CA SER A 243 6.86 -4.87 13.04
C SER A 243 7.43 -4.35 11.73
N LYS A 244 6.92 -3.19 11.32
CA LYS A 244 7.45 -2.46 10.16
C LYS A 244 7.25 -0.96 10.35
N GLU A 245 8.30 -0.20 10.04
CA GLU A 245 8.28 1.25 10.06
C GLU A 245 8.46 1.81 8.65
N LEU A 246 7.54 2.67 8.24
CA LEU A 246 7.49 3.28 6.92
C LEU A 246 7.27 4.79 7.01
N GLY A 247 7.97 5.54 6.17
CA GLY A 247 7.77 6.97 5.96
C GLY A 247 7.25 7.23 4.55
N LEU A 248 6.41 8.25 4.41
CA LEU A 248 6.05 8.80 3.10
C LEU A 248 6.87 10.07 2.87
N PHE A 249 7.71 10.06 1.85
CA PHE A 249 8.38 11.26 1.35
C PHE A 249 7.52 11.88 0.26
N LEU A 250 7.20 13.17 0.42
CA LEU A 250 6.49 13.98 -0.55
C LEU A 250 7.29 15.25 -0.81
N ILE A 251 7.25 15.71 -2.06
CA ILE A 251 7.74 17.03 -2.42
C ILE A 251 6.92 18.07 -1.65
N ASP A 252 7.57 18.98 -0.91
CA ASP A 252 6.88 20.03 -0.14
C ASP A 252 7.18 21.43 -0.68
N GLN A 253 8.46 21.79 -0.79
CA GLN A 253 8.91 23.12 -1.21
C GLN A 253 9.85 23.08 -2.41
N ALA A 254 9.33 22.66 -3.57
CA ALA A 254 10.09 22.69 -4.82
C ALA A 254 10.21 24.11 -5.40
N TYR A 255 9.24 24.99 -5.12
CA TYR A 255 9.12 26.30 -5.78
C TYR A 255 9.04 27.45 -4.75
N ARG A 256 9.57 28.61 -5.14
CA ARG A 256 9.49 29.84 -4.33
C ARG A 256 8.07 30.40 -4.36
N ALA A 257 7.65 31.09 -3.31
CA ALA A 257 6.28 31.64 -3.18
C ALA A 257 5.84 32.61 -4.30
N THR A 258 6.78 33.18 -5.05
CA THR A 258 6.50 34.07 -6.20
C THR A 258 6.44 33.33 -7.53
N ASP A 259 6.78 32.04 -7.52
CA ASP A 259 6.76 31.21 -8.71
C ASP A 259 5.31 30.86 -9.07
N ARG A 260 5.04 30.75 -10.37
CA ARG A 260 3.79 30.19 -10.89
C ARG A 260 3.49 28.84 -10.26
N LEU A 261 4.50 27.97 -10.13
CA LEU A 261 4.35 26.60 -9.62
C LEU A 261 4.33 26.48 -8.08
N THR A 262 4.15 27.58 -7.36
CA THR A 262 4.08 27.57 -5.89
C THR A 262 3.05 26.56 -5.38
N GLY A 263 3.48 25.69 -4.45
CA GLY A 263 2.62 24.66 -3.85
C GLY A 263 2.36 23.46 -4.76
N ASN A 264 2.97 23.39 -5.95
CA ASN A 264 3.02 22.17 -6.73
C ASN A 264 3.91 21.13 -6.02
N ARG A 265 3.38 19.92 -5.87
CA ARG A 265 4.04 18.78 -5.20
C ARG A 265 4.13 17.55 -6.11
N GLY A 266 3.86 17.69 -7.41
CA GLY A 266 3.81 16.57 -8.35
C GLY A 266 2.67 15.58 -8.08
N THR A 267 1.66 15.98 -7.28
CA THR A 267 0.52 15.13 -6.92
C THR A 267 -0.78 15.92 -7.10
N TYR A 268 -1.70 15.38 -7.90
CA TYR A 268 -2.92 16.08 -8.33
C TYR A 268 -4.15 15.20 -8.12
N ARG A 269 -5.21 15.78 -7.57
CA ARG A 269 -6.44 15.07 -7.22
C ARG A 269 -7.54 15.34 -8.22
N TYR A 270 -8.18 14.28 -8.69
CA TYR A 270 -9.31 14.35 -9.62
C TYR A 270 -10.51 13.59 -9.09
N THR A 271 -11.70 14.07 -9.40
CA THR A 271 -12.98 13.37 -9.19
C THR A 271 -13.62 13.09 -10.54
N PHE A 272 -13.97 11.83 -10.78
CA PHE A 272 -14.50 11.38 -12.04
C PHE A 272 -16.02 11.29 -12.00
N THR A 273 -16.64 11.79 -13.06
CA THR A 273 -18.07 11.73 -13.31
C THR A 273 -18.31 11.07 -14.67
N ASN A 274 -19.52 10.57 -14.88
CA ASN A 274 -19.96 9.97 -16.12
C ASN A 274 -21.37 10.48 -16.41
N THR A 275 -21.44 11.71 -16.94
CA THR A 275 -22.69 12.42 -17.28
C THR A 275 -22.67 12.93 -18.71
#